data_AF-A0A920V572-F1
#
_entry.id   AF-A0A920V572-F1
#
_cell.length_a   1.000
_cell.length_b   1.000
_cell.length_c   1.000
_cell.angle_alpha   90.00
_cell.angle_beta   90.00
_cell.angle_gamma   90.00
#
_symmetry.space_group_name_H-M   'P 1'
#
loop_
_entity.id
_entity.type
_entity.pdbx_description
1 polymer ?
#
loop_
_entity_poly.entity_id
_entity_poly.type
_entity_poly.pdbx_seq_one_letter_code
_entity_poly.pdbx_strand_id
1 'polypeptide(L)'
;MINIIRDFNLQRGADLNAKLMEDITTYHTTPVEAAEIANLANVKHLIFYHLTPAPRNYVTEIMFLRGIDEVREEWTLSNDGTMVVFPVGNDKIKIFPK
;
A
#
# COMPACT_ATOMS: atom_id res chain seq x y z
N MET A 1 -6.53 -4.48 6.73
CA MET A 1 -6.71 -3.39 7.73
C MET A 1 -8.10 -2.74 7.68
N ILE A 2 -8.61 -2.36 6.50
CA ILE A 2 -9.93 -1.70 6.36
C ILE A 2 -11.07 -2.42 7.07
N ASN A 3 -11.16 -3.75 6.92
CA ASN A 3 -12.22 -4.54 7.57
C ASN A 3 -12.21 -4.39 9.10
N ILE A 4 -11.03 -4.32 9.74
CA ILE A 4 -10.91 -4.12 11.20
C ILE A 4 -11.53 -2.77 11.59
N ILE A 5 -11.25 -1.72 10.82
CA ILE A 5 -11.76 -0.37 11.08
C ILE A 5 -13.26 -0.30 10.84
N ARG A 6 -13.75 -0.91 9.75
CA ARG A 6 -15.18 -1.02 9.45
C ARG A 6 -15.92 -1.72 10.60
N ASP A 7 -15.45 -2.89 11.02
CA ASP A 7 -16.11 -3.70 12.04
C ASP A 7 -16.12 -3.00 13.40
N PHE A 8 -15.04 -2.28 13.73
CA PHE A 8 -14.99 -1.42 14.92
C PHE A 8 -16.01 -0.27 14.85
N ASN A 9 -16.18 0.38 13.69
CA ASN A 9 -17.18 1.44 13.54
C ASN A 9 -18.61 0.89 13.70
N LEU A 10 -18.91 -0.29 13.15
CA LEU A 10 -20.19 -0.96 13.34
C LEU A 10 -20.47 -1.25 14.83
N GLN A 11 -19.48 -1.77 15.56
CA GLN A 11 -19.60 -2.04 17.00
C GLN A 11 -19.87 -0.77 17.83
N ARG A 12 -19.48 0.40 17.33
CA ARG A 12 -19.72 1.69 18.01
C ARG A 12 -20.96 2.43 17.50
N GLY A 13 -21.75 1.85 16.60
CA GLY A 13 -22.89 2.52 15.97
C GLY A 13 -22.49 3.68 15.06
N ALA A 14 -21.24 3.70 14.56
CA ALA A 14 -20.73 4.71 13.65
C ALA A 14 -20.96 4.30 12.18
N ASP A 15 -22.22 4.09 11.82
CA ASP A 15 -22.61 3.44 10.56
C ASP A 15 -22.12 4.16 9.30
N LEU A 16 -22.11 5.51 9.31
CA LEU A 16 -21.59 6.31 8.20
C LEU A 16 -20.10 6.03 7.95
N ASN A 17 -19.30 5.94 9.01
CA ASN A 17 -17.87 5.65 8.90
C ASN A 17 -17.64 4.21 8.44
N ALA A 18 -18.43 3.25 8.94
CA ALA A 18 -18.38 1.88 8.48
C ALA A 18 -18.71 1.81 6.97
N LYS A 19 -19.74 2.53 6.52
CA LYS A 19 -20.12 2.59 5.11
C LYS A 19 -19.01 3.19 4.26
N LEU A 20 -18.39 4.29 4.71
CA LEU A 20 -17.24 4.87 4.01
C LEU A 20 -16.07 3.88 3.89
N MET A 21 -15.77 3.11 4.94
CA MET A 21 -14.71 2.08 4.90
C MET A 21 -15.04 0.92 3.97
N GLU A 22 -16.32 0.55 3.85
CA GLU A 22 -16.77 -0.44 2.87
C GLU A 22 -16.63 0.11 1.45
N ASP A 23 -17.14 1.32 1.20
CA ASP A 23 -17.23 1.90 -0.14
C ASP A 23 -15.85 2.09 -0.77
N ILE A 24 -14.85 2.53 0.02
CA ILE A 24 -13.47 2.72 -0.49
C ILE A 24 -12.88 1.44 -1.10
N THR A 25 -13.34 0.25 -0.69
CA THR A 25 -12.83 -1.02 -1.24
C THR A 25 -13.29 -1.30 -2.66
N THR A 26 -14.32 -0.60 -3.15
CA THR A 26 -14.88 -0.82 -4.50
C THR A 26 -14.13 -0.05 -5.58
N TYR A 27 -13.34 0.96 -5.21
CA TYR A 27 -12.64 1.85 -6.14
C TYR A 27 -11.17 2.13 -5.78
N HIS A 28 -10.63 1.45 -4.77
CA HIS A 28 -9.19 1.45 -4.47
C HIS A 28 -8.60 0.05 -4.67
N THR A 29 -7.32 0.03 -5.05
CA THR A 29 -6.53 -1.19 -5.18
C THR A 29 -5.97 -1.61 -3.82
N THR A 30 -6.04 -2.91 -3.51
CA THR A 30 -5.35 -3.49 -2.35
C THR A 30 -3.84 -3.59 -2.61
N PRO A 31 -2.99 -3.68 -1.58
CA PRO A 31 -1.56 -3.80 -1.79
C PRO A 31 -1.13 -5.07 -2.54
N VAL A 32 -1.86 -6.18 -2.33
CA VAL A 32 -1.65 -7.44 -3.03
C VAL A 32 -2.01 -7.30 -4.51
N GLU A 33 -3.17 -6.73 -4.85
CA GLU A 33 -3.55 -6.49 -6.24
C GLU A 33 -2.55 -5.55 -6.95
N ALA A 34 -2.04 -4.52 -6.27
CA ALA A 34 -1.02 -3.66 -6.85
C ALA A 34 0.29 -4.42 -7.12
N ALA A 35 0.66 -5.39 -6.27
CA ALA A 35 1.79 -6.29 -6.51
C ALA A 35 1.55 -7.22 -7.71
N GLU A 36 0.36 -7.77 -7.85
CA GLU A 36 -0.04 -8.59 -9.01
C GLU A 36 0.00 -7.78 -10.30
N ILE A 37 -0.57 -6.57 -10.30
CA ILE A 37 -0.54 -5.64 -11.44
C ILE A 37 0.90 -5.29 -11.82
N ALA A 38 1.78 -5.03 -10.83
CA ALA A 38 3.19 -4.75 -11.08
C ALA A 38 3.89 -5.92 -11.78
N ASN A 39 3.59 -7.16 -11.39
CA ASN A 39 4.11 -8.36 -12.05
C ASN A 39 3.57 -8.50 -13.47
N LEU A 40 2.26 -8.30 -13.67
CA LEU A 40 1.63 -8.35 -15.00
C LEU A 40 2.20 -7.29 -15.95
N ALA A 41 2.48 -6.09 -15.43
CA ALA A 41 3.10 -5.00 -16.18
C ALA A 41 4.62 -5.17 -16.38
N ASN A 42 5.22 -6.19 -15.77
CA ASN A 42 6.66 -6.47 -15.80
C ASN A 42 7.52 -5.25 -15.41
N VAL A 43 7.10 -4.52 -14.37
CA VAL A 43 7.88 -3.38 -13.87
C VAL A 43 9.06 -3.85 -13.02
N LYS A 44 10.14 -3.07 -13.03
CA LYS A 44 11.35 -3.39 -12.26
C LYS A 44 11.16 -3.20 -10.75
N HIS A 45 10.36 -2.21 -10.32
CA HIS A 45 10.14 -1.91 -8.91
C HIS A 45 8.75 -1.34 -8.68
N LEU A 46 8.08 -1.73 -7.60
CA LEU A 46 6.78 -1.21 -7.19
C LEU A 46 6.94 -0.22 -6.03
N ILE A 47 6.35 0.97 -6.12
CA ILE A 47 6.30 1.93 -5.02
C ILE A 47 4.87 2.10 -4.54
N PHE A 48 4.60 1.77 -3.27
CA PHE A 48 3.30 2.03 -2.66
C PHE A 48 3.21 3.48 -2.18
N TYR A 49 2.18 4.21 -2.63
CA TYR A 49 1.82 5.56 -2.20
C TYR A 49 0.29 5.69 -2.15
N HIS A 50 -0.22 6.81 -1.64
CA HIS A 50 -1.67 7.06 -1.46
C HIS A 50 -2.36 5.99 -0.58
N LEU A 51 -1.86 5.89 0.65
CA LEU A 51 -2.20 4.81 1.58
C LEU A 51 -3.42 5.17 2.44
N THR A 52 -4.40 4.28 2.53
CA THR A 52 -5.64 4.52 3.30
C THR A 52 -5.99 3.35 4.22
N PRO A 53 -6.06 3.58 5.55
CA PRO A 53 -5.31 4.63 6.24
C PRO A 53 -3.80 4.41 6.06
N ALA A 54 -3.05 5.51 6.07
CA ALA A 54 -1.59 5.42 6.07
C ALA A 54 -1.10 4.76 7.37
N PRO A 55 -0.22 3.74 7.30
CA PRO A 55 0.41 3.18 8.48
C PRO A 55 1.26 4.25 9.16
N ARG A 56 1.25 4.27 10.50
CA ARG A 56 1.91 5.30 11.32
C ARG A 56 3.07 4.76 12.14
N ASN A 57 3.23 3.45 12.18
CA ASN A 57 4.28 2.75 12.89
C ASN A 57 4.50 1.36 12.28
N TYR A 58 5.60 0.74 12.66
CA TYR A 58 6.02 -0.58 12.18
C TYR A 58 4.94 -1.67 12.28
N VAL A 59 4.14 -1.68 13.35
CA VAL A 59 3.06 -2.67 13.51
C VAL A 59 1.98 -2.46 12.45
N THR A 60 1.56 -1.21 12.24
CA THR A 60 0.57 -0.89 11.21
C THR A 60 1.12 -1.09 9.79
N GLU A 61 2.42 -0.92 9.56
CA GLU A 61 3.07 -1.25 8.28
C GLU A 61 2.99 -2.75 7.99
N ILE A 62 3.36 -3.61 8.95
CA ILE A 62 3.22 -5.06 8.82
C ILE A 62 1.77 -5.46 8.50
N MET A 63 0.81 -4.82 9.16
CA MET A 63 -0.61 -5.11 8.90
C MET A 63 -1.08 -4.62 7.54
N PHE A 64 -0.55 -3.50 7.05
CA PHE A 64 -0.88 -2.93 5.74
C PHE A 64 -0.30 -3.80 4.61
N LEU A 65 0.95 -4.24 4.77
CA LEU A 65 1.74 -4.91 3.73
C LEU A 65 1.65 -6.44 3.77
N ARG A 66 0.79 -6.99 4.62
CA ARG A 66 0.65 -8.44 4.80
C ARG A 66 0.30 -9.14 3.49
N GLY A 67 1.09 -10.16 3.13
CA GLY A 67 0.88 -10.99 1.94
C GLY A 67 1.56 -10.47 0.67
N ILE A 68 2.20 -9.29 0.69
CA ILE A 68 2.86 -8.75 -0.51
C ILE A 68 4.08 -9.59 -0.89
N ASP A 69 4.89 -10.01 0.08
CA ASP A 69 6.10 -10.80 -0.17
C ASP A 69 5.80 -12.19 -0.77
N GLU A 70 4.55 -12.67 -0.66
CA GLU A 70 4.09 -13.89 -1.33
C GLU A 70 3.86 -13.69 -2.84
N VAL A 71 3.72 -12.44 -3.28
CA VAL A 71 3.41 -12.05 -4.67
C VAL A 71 4.62 -11.37 -5.33
N ARG A 72 5.35 -10.51 -4.62
CA ARG A 72 6.45 -9.73 -5.17
C ARG A 72 7.43 -9.33 -4.07
N GLU A 73 8.73 -9.49 -4.33
CA GLU A 73 9.81 -9.03 -3.43
C GLU A 73 10.24 -7.58 -3.72
N GLU A 74 10.21 -7.15 -4.99
CA GLU A 74 10.76 -5.85 -5.39
C GLU A 74 9.75 -4.69 -5.28
N TRP A 75 9.56 -4.26 -4.04
CA TRP A 75 8.68 -3.15 -3.69
C TRP A 75 9.26 -2.23 -2.60
N THR A 76 8.68 -1.04 -2.47
CA THR A 76 8.98 -0.13 -1.36
C THR A 76 7.71 0.57 -0.91
N LEU A 77 7.49 0.61 0.40
CA LEU A 77 6.51 1.50 1.01
C LEU A 77 7.10 2.91 1.10
N SER A 78 6.54 3.86 0.36
CA SER A 78 7.08 5.22 0.35
C SER A 78 6.65 6.03 1.58
N ASN A 79 7.56 6.88 2.04
CA ASN A 79 7.31 7.97 2.96
C ASN A 79 7.35 9.32 2.22
N ASP A 80 6.76 10.35 2.82
CA ASP A 80 6.88 11.72 2.33
C ASP A 80 8.37 12.12 2.18
N GLY A 81 8.77 12.45 0.95
CA GLY A 81 10.16 12.76 0.60
C GLY A 81 10.98 11.59 0.05
N THR A 82 10.40 10.39 -0.11
CA THR A 82 11.06 9.28 -0.80
C THR A 82 11.46 9.70 -2.22
N MET A 83 12.74 9.53 -2.55
CA MET A 83 13.27 9.88 -3.86
C MET A 83 13.64 8.62 -4.66
N VAL A 84 13.14 8.55 -5.90
CA VAL A 84 13.52 7.51 -6.86
C VAL A 84 14.38 8.15 -7.94
N VAL A 85 15.62 7.66 -8.08
CA VAL A 85 16.60 8.20 -9.04
C VAL A 85 16.96 7.13 -10.06
N PHE A 86 16.90 7.52 -11.34
CA PHE A 86 17.33 6.71 -12.48
C PHE A 86 18.65 7.28 -13.04
N PRO A 87 19.81 6.67 -12.76
CA PRO A 87 21.08 7.17 -13.26
C PRO A 87 21.18 7.06 -14.79
N VAL A 88 21.75 8.09 -15.42
CA VAL A 88 21.95 8.10 -16.88
C VAL A 88 22.87 6.96 -17.30
N GLY A 89 22.54 6.33 -18.44
CA GLY A 89 23.39 5.33 -19.09
C GLY A 89 23.34 3.94 -18.46
N ASN A 90 22.41 3.66 -17.55
CA ASN A 90 22.12 2.31 -17.08
C ASN A 90 20.68 2.16 -16.57
N ASP A 91 20.34 0.93 -16.25
CA ASP A 91 18.98 0.47 -15.92
C ASP A 91 18.71 0.38 -14.42
N LYS A 92 19.59 0.96 -13.59
CA LYS A 92 19.49 0.88 -12.12
C LYS A 92 18.41 1.82 -11.61
N ILE A 93 17.75 1.38 -10.55
CA ILE A 93 16.80 2.18 -9.79
C ILE A 93 17.42 2.39 -8.41
N LYS A 94 17.59 3.64 -7.99
CA LYS A 94 18.05 3.99 -6.64
C LYS A 94 16.90 4.59 -5.86
N ILE A 95 16.62 4.04 -4.68
CA ILE A 95 15.54 4.48 -3.81
C ILE A 95 16.15 5.02 -2.53
N PHE A 96 15.81 6.26 -2.19
CA PHE A 96 16.26 6.93 -0.98
C PHE A 96 15.05 7.16 -0.07
N PRO A 97 14.85 6.32 0.95
CA PRO A 97 13.85 6.60 1.99
C PRO A 97 14.29 7.81 2.81
N LYS A 98 13.31 8.55 3.35
CA LYS A 98 13.56 9.67 4.27
C LYS A 98 14.05 9.17 5.63
#